data_AF-A0A163JLW6-F1
#
_entry.id   AF-A0A163JLW6-F1
#
_cell.length_a   1.000
_cell.length_b   1.000
_cell.length_c   1.000
_cell.angle_alpha   90.00
_cell.angle_beta   90.00
_cell.angle_gamma   90.00
#
_symmetry.space_group_name_H-M   'P 1'
#
loop_
_entity.id
_entity.type
_entity.pdbx_description
1 polymer ?
#
loop_
_entity_poly.entity_id
_entity_poly.type
_entity_poly.pdbx_seq_one_letter_code
_entity_poly.pdbx_strand_id
1 'polypeptide(L)'
;MASEDDIWGTSDDDNYDNVIAEKDWLRMQENHGNDGYKEGIIEGKEVRMQNGFDQGYVEGLAIGKELGALRGKLSTYLTFYQQVEPNEAIAKELQVLFDELEQIDVQHIFSTAYFDNSNPDDYVSPQEKIHQWQQRINGAIQQPTKSY
;
A
#
# COMPACT_ATOMS: atom_id res chain seq x y z
N MET A 1 -49.75 -74.00 -3.41
CA MET A 1 -50.48 -73.27 -4.46
C MET A 1 -50.02 -71.83 -4.38
N ALA A 2 -49.48 -71.32 -5.50
CA ALA A 2 -49.13 -69.95 -5.85
C ALA A 2 -48.25 -69.12 -4.88
N SER A 3 -46.98 -69.02 -5.25
CA SER A 3 -46.09 -67.87 -5.06
C SER A 3 -46.53 -66.70 -5.95
N GLU A 4 -46.85 -65.56 -5.37
CA GLU A 4 -47.12 -64.23 -5.98
C GLU A 4 -47.74 -63.41 -4.82
N ASP A 5 -47.05 -62.49 -4.13
CA ASP A 5 -46.85 -61.10 -4.56
C ASP A 5 -45.89 -60.39 -3.59
N ASP A 6 -44.58 -60.54 -3.79
CA ASP A 6 -43.60 -59.59 -3.23
C ASP A 6 -42.79 -59.00 -4.40
N ILE A 7 -43.54 -58.44 -5.36
CA ILE A 7 -43.04 -57.80 -6.59
C ILE A 7 -42.59 -56.35 -6.31
N TRP A 8 -42.89 -55.81 -5.12
CA TRP A 8 -42.64 -54.41 -4.74
C TRP A 8 -41.49 -54.21 -3.73
N GLY A 9 -40.77 -55.26 -3.34
CA GLY A 9 -39.68 -55.19 -2.34
C GLY A 9 -38.25 -55.07 -2.91
N THR A 10 -38.11 -55.03 -4.24
CA THR A 10 -36.84 -54.87 -4.96
C THR A 10 -37.03 -53.80 -6.04
N SER A 11 -37.65 -52.69 -5.64
CA SER A 11 -37.90 -51.57 -6.55
C SER A 11 -36.57 -50.95 -6.95
N ASP A 12 -36.40 -50.66 -8.24
CA ASP A 12 -35.29 -49.90 -8.84
C ASP A 12 -34.99 -48.55 -8.12
N ASP A 13 -35.79 -48.15 -7.14
CA ASP A 13 -35.69 -46.90 -6.35
C ASP A 13 -34.33 -46.74 -5.66
N ASP A 14 -33.79 -47.80 -5.05
CA ASP A 14 -32.44 -47.77 -4.44
C ASP A 14 -31.34 -47.53 -5.50
N ASN A 15 -31.55 -48.00 -6.73
CA ASN A 15 -30.62 -47.80 -7.83
C ASN A 15 -30.71 -46.38 -8.39
N TYR A 16 -31.92 -45.81 -8.49
CA TYR A 16 -32.13 -44.42 -8.90
C TYR A 16 -31.52 -43.44 -7.90
N ASP A 17 -31.72 -43.64 -6.59
CA ASP A 17 -31.14 -42.78 -5.56
C ASP A 17 -29.61 -42.84 -5.55
N ASN A 18 -29.01 -44.02 -5.74
CA ASN A 18 -27.56 -44.17 -5.84
C ASN A 18 -27.00 -43.48 -7.10
N VAL A 19 -27.69 -43.59 -8.25
CA VAL A 19 -27.28 -42.92 -9.50
C VAL A 19 -27.42 -41.40 -9.41
N ILE A 20 -28.45 -40.89 -8.73
CA ILE A 20 -28.63 -39.46 -8.47
C ILE A 20 -27.53 -38.96 -7.52
N ALA A 21 -27.25 -39.70 -6.44
CA ALA A 21 -26.20 -39.36 -5.48
C ALA A 21 -24.81 -39.34 -6.13
N GLU A 22 -24.48 -40.29 -7.00
CA GLU A 22 -23.21 -40.33 -7.73
C GLU A 22 -23.08 -39.15 -8.70
N LYS A 23 -24.16 -38.80 -9.42
CA LYS A 23 -24.18 -37.64 -10.32
C LYS A 23 -24.03 -36.32 -9.56
N ASP A 24 -24.70 -36.18 -8.42
CA ASP A 24 -24.59 -35.00 -7.56
C ASP A 24 -23.21 -34.89 -6.92
N TRP A 25 -22.60 -36.02 -6.54
CA TRP A 25 -21.23 -36.08 -6.05
C TRP A 25 -20.22 -35.65 -7.13
N LEU A 26 -20.34 -36.17 -8.36
CA LEU A 26 -19.49 -35.77 -9.48
C LEU A 26 -19.63 -34.28 -9.80
N ARG A 27 -20.86 -33.76 -9.80
CA ARG A 27 -21.11 -32.34 -10.00
C ARG A 27 -20.52 -31.49 -8.87
N MET A 28 -20.64 -31.92 -7.62
CA MET A 28 -20.02 -31.25 -6.49
C MET A 28 -18.49 -31.25 -6.61
N GLN A 29 -17.91 -32.37 -7.02
CA GLN A 29 -16.46 -32.50 -7.22
C GLN A 29 -15.95 -31.59 -8.34
N GLU A 30 -16.66 -31.54 -9.47
CA GLU A 30 -16.32 -30.64 -10.59
C GLU A 30 -16.42 -29.17 -10.16
N ASN A 31 -17.48 -28.80 -9.46
CA ASN A 31 -17.64 -27.45 -8.92
C ASN A 31 -16.52 -27.10 -7.93
N HIS A 32 -16.20 -27.99 -6.98
CA HIS A 32 -15.09 -27.78 -6.04
C HIS A 32 -13.74 -27.66 -6.74
N GLY A 33 -13.48 -28.44 -7.79
CA GLY A 33 -12.24 -28.34 -8.57
C GLY A 33 -12.13 -27.00 -9.31
N ASN A 34 -13.22 -26.59 -9.97
CA ASN A 34 -13.27 -25.33 -10.72
C ASN A 34 -13.21 -24.11 -9.80
N ASP A 35 -13.96 -24.12 -8.70
CA ASP A 35 -13.99 -23.03 -7.73
C ASP A 35 -12.68 -22.96 -6.96
N GLY A 36 -12.14 -24.10 -6.52
CA GLY A 36 -10.83 -24.17 -5.86
C GLY A 36 -9.67 -23.71 -6.75
N TYR A 37 -9.70 -23.99 -8.06
CA TYR A 37 -8.70 -23.47 -9.00
C TYR A 37 -8.80 -21.96 -9.16
N LYS A 38 -10.02 -21.41 -9.30
CA LYS A 38 -10.23 -19.96 -9.38
C LYS A 38 -9.80 -19.27 -8.09
N GLU A 39 -10.19 -19.82 -6.95
CA GLU A 39 -9.85 -19.31 -5.63
C GLU A 39 -8.34 -19.33 -5.41
N GLY A 40 -7.65 -20.43 -5.75
CA GLY A 40 -6.19 -20.50 -5.66
C GLY A 40 -5.46 -19.47 -6.56
N ILE A 41 -6.00 -19.15 -7.75
CA ILE A 41 -5.47 -18.07 -8.59
C ILE A 41 -5.69 -16.70 -7.94
N ILE A 42 -6.86 -16.48 -7.35
CA ILE A 42 -7.21 -15.20 -6.70
C ILE A 42 -6.35 -15.01 -5.45
N GLU A 43 -6.31 -16.00 -4.57
CA GLU A 43 -5.49 -16.01 -3.36
C GLU A 43 -4.01 -15.79 -3.69
N GLY A 44 -3.47 -16.50 -4.68
CA GLY A 44 -2.08 -16.32 -5.10
C GLY A 44 -1.76 -14.94 -5.70
N LYS A 45 -2.77 -14.24 -6.26
CA LYS A 45 -2.62 -12.84 -6.70
C LYS A 45 -2.71 -11.88 -5.51
N GLU A 46 -3.67 -12.11 -4.62
CA GLU A 46 -3.89 -11.29 -3.44
C GLU A 46 -2.68 -11.34 -2.50
N VAL A 47 -2.15 -12.52 -2.19
CA VAL A 47 -0.96 -12.68 -1.36
C VAL A 47 0.23 -11.90 -1.93
N ARG A 48 0.46 -11.96 -3.25
CA ARG A 48 1.53 -11.19 -3.89
C ARG A 48 1.29 -9.68 -3.84
N MET A 49 0.04 -9.25 -4.04
CA MET A 49 -0.35 -7.85 -3.94
C MET A 49 -0.14 -7.31 -2.51
N GLN A 50 -0.55 -8.07 -1.50
CA GLN A 50 -0.39 -7.69 -0.09
C GLN A 50 1.09 -7.61 0.30
N ASN A 51 1.93 -8.57 -0.12
CA ASN A 51 3.36 -8.50 0.13
C ASN A 51 4.00 -7.23 -0.46
N GLY A 52 3.61 -6.83 -1.67
CA GLY A 52 4.07 -5.59 -2.29
C GLY A 52 3.57 -4.34 -1.56
N PHE A 53 2.32 -4.35 -1.10
CA PHE A 53 1.74 -3.28 -0.29
C PHE A 53 2.44 -3.14 1.06
N ASP A 54 2.64 -4.24 1.79
CA ASP A 54 3.27 -4.25 3.11
C ASP A 54 4.70 -3.69 3.03
N GLN A 55 5.46 -4.08 2.01
CA GLN A 55 6.80 -3.52 1.77
C GLN A 55 6.74 -2.01 1.52
N GLY A 56 5.89 -1.58 0.58
CA GLY A 56 5.72 -0.15 0.27
C GLY A 56 5.18 0.65 1.45
N TYR A 57 4.36 0.03 2.31
CA TYR A 57 3.82 0.65 3.51
C TYR A 57 4.90 0.92 4.54
N VAL A 58 5.79 -0.04 4.82
CA VAL A 58 6.90 0.17 5.78
C VAL A 58 7.83 1.29 5.31
N GLU A 59 8.20 1.27 4.03
CA GLU A 59 9.09 2.27 3.43
C GLU A 59 8.41 3.66 3.39
N GLY A 60 7.16 3.71 2.93
CA GLY A 60 6.35 4.93 2.89
C GLY A 60 6.07 5.52 4.27
N LEU A 61 5.87 4.69 5.29
CA LEU A 61 5.65 5.12 6.67
C LEU A 61 6.88 5.82 7.24
N ALA A 62 8.08 5.26 7.02
CA ALA A 62 9.33 5.84 7.50
C ALA A 62 9.54 7.24 6.89
N ILE A 63 9.40 7.34 5.57
CA ILE A 63 9.57 8.59 4.83
C ILE A 63 8.47 9.60 5.16
N GLY A 64 7.21 9.17 5.19
CA GLY A 64 6.08 10.02 5.52
C GLY A 64 6.17 10.60 6.93
N LYS A 65 6.69 9.83 7.89
CA LYS A 65 6.95 10.30 9.26
C LYS A 65 8.02 11.39 9.30
N GLU A 66 9.12 11.23 8.57
CA GLU A 66 10.18 12.23 8.50
C GLU A 66 9.72 13.52 7.82
N LEU A 67 8.95 13.39 6.72
CA LEU A 67 8.36 14.52 6.02
C LEU A 67 7.35 15.27 6.90
N GLY A 68 6.50 14.55 7.62
CA GLY A 68 5.56 15.12 8.58
C GLY A 68 6.28 15.86 9.71
N ALA A 69 7.39 15.31 10.22
CA ALA A 69 8.21 15.98 11.23
C ALA A 69 8.87 17.25 10.69
N LEU A 70 9.35 17.24 9.45
CA LEU A 70 9.90 18.43 8.77
C LEU A 70 8.84 19.53 8.62
N ARG A 71 7.66 19.17 8.12
CA ARG A 71 6.53 20.10 7.97
C ARG A 71 6.13 20.71 9.32
N GLY A 72 6.08 19.89 10.37
CA GLY A 72 5.82 20.34 11.73
C GLY A 72 6.86 21.36 12.22
N LYS A 73 8.15 21.05 12.08
CA LYS A 73 9.23 21.99 12.44
C LYS A 73 9.11 23.30 11.68
N LEU A 74 8.88 23.23 10.37
CA LEU A 74 8.81 24.43 9.53
C LEU A 74 7.62 25.31 9.91
N SER A 75 6.45 24.72 10.18
CA SER A 75 5.27 25.43 10.70
C SER A 75 5.53 26.10 12.05
N THR A 76 6.25 25.44 12.97
CA THR A 76 6.61 26.04 14.26
C THR A 76 7.54 27.24 14.11
N TYR A 77 8.54 27.16 13.24
CA TYR A 77 9.43 28.29 12.97
C TYR A 77 8.70 29.46 12.31
N LEU A 78 7.81 29.17 11.35
CA LEU A 78 7.00 30.19 10.69
C LEU A 78 6.12 30.94 11.71
N THR A 79 5.48 30.22 12.63
CA THR A 79 4.68 30.84 13.70
C THR A 79 5.54 31.65 14.66
N PHE A 80 6.73 31.15 15.02
CA PHE A 80 7.69 31.85 15.88
C PHE A 80 8.13 33.19 15.28
N TYR A 81 8.55 33.20 14.01
CA TYR A 81 8.99 34.42 13.32
C TYR A 81 7.87 35.36 12.90
N GLN A 82 6.61 34.94 13.00
CA GLN A 82 5.45 35.80 12.80
C GLN A 82 4.95 36.43 14.10
N GLN A 83 5.02 35.71 15.22
CA GLN A 83 4.36 36.10 16.47
C GLN A 83 5.31 36.51 17.59
N VAL A 84 6.49 35.89 17.68
CA VAL A 84 7.41 36.06 18.82
C VAL A 84 8.54 37.01 18.46
N GLU A 85 9.23 36.75 17.34
CA GLU A 85 10.30 37.60 16.83
C GLU A 85 9.99 37.97 15.37
N PRO A 86 9.20 39.04 15.14
CA PRO A 86 8.69 39.36 13.82
C PRO A 86 9.84 39.69 12.86
N ASN A 87 10.12 38.75 11.96
CA ASN A 87 11.06 38.93 10.87
C ASN A 87 10.39 38.56 9.55
N GLU A 88 9.94 39.59 8.83
CA GLU A 88 9.14 39.43 7.62
C GLU A 88 9.92 38.76 6.46
N ALA A 89 11.25 38.95 6.41
CA ALA A 89 12.10 38.30 5.42
C ALA A 89 12.19 36.79 5.68
N ILE A 90 12.47 36.40 6.92
CA ILE A 90 12.55 34.98 7.33
C ILE A 90 11.19 34.30 7.20
N ALA A 91 10.11 34.97 7.61
CA ALA A 91 8.77 34.43 7.51
C ALA A 91 8.37 34.16 6.05
N LYS A 92 8.72 35.05 5.11
CA LYS A 92 8.47 34.84 3.67
C LYS A 92 9.28 33.69 3.09
N GLU A 93 10.57 33.58 3.41
CA GLU A 93 11.39 32.45 2.95
C GLU A 93 10.91 31.10 3.49
N LEU A 94 10.56 31.05 4.78
CA LEU A 94 9.98 29.85 5.38
C LEU A 94 8.62 29.52 4.76
N GLN A 95 7.80 30.51 4.43
CA GLN A 95 6.51 30.27 3.78
C GLN A 95 6.68 29.66 2.38
N VAL A 96 7.63 30.14 1.59
CA VAL A 96 7.96 29.54 0.29
C VAL A 96 8.43 28.09 0.45
N LEU A 97 9.30 27.80 1.43
CA LEU A 97 9.75 26.43 1.71
C LEU A 97 8.61 25.54 2.22
N PHE A 98 7.65 26.10 2.96
CA PHE A 98 6.46 25.38 3.41
C PHE A 98 5.58 24.99 2.21
N ASP A 99 5.33 25.94 1.31
CA ASP A 99 4.54 25.73 0.10
C ASP A 99 5.22 24.73 -0.83
N GLU A 100 6.55 24.80 -0.99
CA GLU A 100 7.34 23.78 -1.71
C GLU A 100 7.14 22.38 -1.12
N LEU A 101 7.19 22.24 0.23
CA LEU A 101 6.94 20.97 0.91
C LEU A 101 5.50 20.47 0.78
N GLU A 102 4.53 21.35 0.62
CA GLU A 102 3.13 20.97 0.44
C GLU A 102 2.82 20.45 -0.97
N GLN A 103 3.54 20.95 -1.99
CA GLN A 103 3.40 20.47 -3.37
C GLN A 103 4.10 19.13 -3.65
N ILE A 104 4.79 18.57 -2.66
CA ILE A 104 5.53 17.32 -2.81
C ILE A 104 4.57 16.13 -2.75
N ASP A 105 4.30 15.60 -3.93
CA ASP A 105 3.62 14.30 -4.11
C ASP A 105 4.54 13.09 -3.97
N VAL A 106 3.92 11.91 -3.82
CA VAL A 106 4.58 10.59 -3.78
C VAL A 106 5.55 10.38 -4.94
N GLN A 107 5.22 10.83 -6.15
CA GLN A 107 6.07 10.75 -7.34
C GLN A 107 7.38 11.57 -7.26
N HIS A 108 7.41 12.61 -6.42
CA HIS A 108 8.63 13.37 -6.17
C HIS A 108 9.58 12.67 -5.20
N ILE A 109 9.03 11.79 -4.36
CA ILE A 109 9.76 11.03 -3.33
C ILE A 109 10.21 9.69 -3.90
N PHE A 110 9.28 8.94 -4.48
CA PHE A 110 9.50 7.63 -5.10
C PHE A 110 9.47 7.78 -6.61
N SER A 111 10.66 7.76 -7.23
CA SER A 111 10.79 7.74 -8.69
C SER A 111 10.42 6.36 -9.24
N THR A 112 10.07 6.28 -10.52
CA THR A 112 9.88 4.98 -11.20
C THR A 112 11.13 4.10 -11.09
N ALA A 113 12.31 4.71 -11.10
CA ALA A 113 13.60 4.05 -10.89
C ALA A 113 13.71 3.32 -9.53
N TYR A 114 13.08 3.86 -8.47
CA TYR A 114 12.98 3.20 -7.15
C TYR A 114 12.29 1.84 -7.25
N PHE A 115 11.16 1.79 -7.97
CA PHE A 115 10.36 0.57 -8.12
C PHE A 115 10.98 -0.41 -9.12
N ASP A 116 11.66 0.11 -10.15
CA ASP A 116 12.30 -0.71 -11.17
C ASP A 116 13.64 -1.30 -10.72
N ASN A 117 14.13 -0.97 -9.50
CA ASN A 117 15.48 -1.27 -9.01
C ASN A 117 16.57 -0.93 -10.04
N SER A 118 16.28 0.04 -10.91
CA SER A 118 17.22 0.54 -11.89
C SER A 118 17.93 1.71 -11.23
N ASN A 119 19.26 1.70 -11.27
CA ASN A 119 20.08 2.83 -10.84
C ASN A 119 20.54 3.59 -12.08
N PRO A 120 19.72 4.45 -12.69
CA PRO A 120 20.24 5.46 -13.61
C PRO A 120 21.18 6.38 -12.84
N ASP A 121 22.16 6.99 -13.52
CA ASP A 121 23.22 7.81 -12.91
C ASP A 121 22.71 9.03 -12.12
N ASP A 122 21.44 9.42 -12.28
CA ASP A 122 20.78 10.55 -11.59
C ASP A 122 19.79 10.09 -10.49
N TYR A 123 19.88 8.84 -10.05
CA TYR A 123 19.02 8.32 -8.99
C TYR A 123 19.44 8.85 -7.62
N VAL A 124 18.52 9.56 -6.96
CA VAL A 124 18.65 9.98 -5.56
C VAL A 124 17.63 9.20 -4.74
N SER A 125 18.11 8.52 -3.69
CA SER A 125 17.22 7.77 -2.81
C SER A 125 16.22 8.70 -2.11
N PRO A 126 15.02 8.21 -1.76
CA PRO A 126 14.04 9.01 -1.02
C PRO A 126 14.60 9.59 0.29
N GLN A 127 15.48 8.85 0.96
CA GLN A 127 16.14 9.28 2.20
C GLN A 127 17.13 10.43 1.96
N GLU A 128 17.90 10.39 0.88
CA GLU A 128 18.82 11.46 0.53
C GLU A 128 18.08 12.75 0.15
N LYS A 129 16.93 12.65 -0.54
CA LYS A 129 16.08 13.82 -0.81
C LYS A 129 15.59 14.49 0.47
N ILE A 130 15.13 13.70 1.44
CA ILE A 130 14.72 14.21 2.76
C ILE A 130 15.91 14.89 3.45
N HIS A 131 17.09 14.28 3.40
CA HIS A 131 18.29 14.85 4.00
C HIS A 131 18.69 16.18 3.34
N GLN A 132 18.61 16.28 2.01
CA GLN A 132 18.85 17.53 1.28
C GLN A 132 17.86 18.63 1.72
N TRP A 133 16.58 18.30 1.91
CA TRP A 133 15.61 19.27 2.44
C TRP A 133 15.89 19.67 3.88
N GLN A 134 16.28 18.72 4.73
CA GLN A 134 16.74 19.04 6.08
C GLN A 134 17.91 20.04 6.06
N GLN A 135 18.88 19.83 5.17
CA GLN A 135 20.00 20.74 5.01
C GLN A 135 19.56 22.12 4.50
N ARG A 136 18.65 22.20 3.53
CA ARG A 136 18.10 23.49 3.03
C ARG A 136 17.39 24.26 4.14
N ILE A 137 16.55 23.59 4.93
CA ILE A 137 15.80 24.21 6.05
C ILE A 137 16.78 24.69 7.12
N ASN A 138 17.74 23.87 7.52
CA ASN A 138 18.76 24.27 8.50
C ASN A 138 19.63 25.42 7.98
N GLY A 139 19.94 25.44 6.68
CA GLY A 139 20.68 26.52 6.03
C GLY A 139 19.92 27.85 6.06
N ALA A 140 18.62 27.84 5.75
CA ALA A 140 17.78 29.04 5.83
C ALA A 140 17.72 29.61 7.27
N ILE A 141 17.75 28.74 8.28
CA ILE A 141 17.77 29.15 9.68
C ILE A 141 19.15 29.68 10.12
N GLN A 142 20.26 29.18 9.57
CA GLN A 142 21.63 29.54 9.97
C GLN A 142 22.23 30.75 9.23
N GLN A 143 21.78 31.06 8.01
CA GLN A 143 22.31 32.19 7.23
C GLN A 143 22.20 33.59 7.88
N PRO A 144 21.22 33.92 8.75
CA PRO A 144 21.17 35.25 9.38
C PRO A 144 22.07 35.41 10.61
N THR A 145 22.55 34.34 11.25
CA THR A 145 23.42 34.47 12.45
C THR A 145 24.82 35.04 12.18
N LYS A 146 25.18 35.31 10.91
CA LYS A 146 26.45 35.93 10.51
C LYS A 146 26.38 37.43 10.22
N SER A 147 25.33 38.14 10.67
CA SER A 147 25.34 39.61 10.67
C SER A 147 25.49 40.13 12.09
N TYR A 148 26.74 40.24 12.54
CA TYR A 148 27.21 41.17 13.57
C TYR A 148 28.69 41.46 13.35
#